data_AF-A0A1N7QE28-F1
#
_entry.id   AF-A0A1N7QE28-F1
#
_cell.length_a   1.000
_cell.length_b   1.000
_cell.length_c   1.000
_cell.angle_alpha   90.00
_cell.angle_beta   90.00
_cell.angle_gamma   90.00
#
_symmetry.space_group_name_H-M   'P 1'
#
loop_
_entity.id
_entity.type
_entity.pdbx_description
1 polymer ?
#
loop_
_entity_poly.entity_id
_entity_poly.type
_entity_poly.pdbx_seq_one_letter_code
_entity_poly.pdbx_strand_id
1 'polypeptide(L)'
;MEAVLEKAKDLGVKGAKEFVTLNANNVSFSGGDQGGVYKTLDISQSILENILLGKIRRLDNLQKKIEDQNRIDDQTYMKSNQSYKSSLNYMLLYKSQYDEKIGDDIYIIETIFIK
;
A
#
# COMPACT_ATOMS: atom_id res chain seq x y z
N MET A 1 10.24 -12.20 23.30
CA MET A 1 9.45 -10.98 23.07
C MET A 1 9.46 -10.60 21.59
N GLU A 2 10.64 -10.59 20.94
CA GLU A 2 10.79 -10.32 19.50
C GLU A 2 9.94 -11.23 18.60
N ALA A 3 9.93 -12.55 18.83
CA ALA A 3 9.11 -13.48 18.04
C ALA A 3 7.59 -13.23 18.12
N VAL A 4 7.11 -12.63 19.21
CA VAL A 4 5.69 -12.27 19.37
C VAL A 4 5.36 -11.01 18.57
N LEU A 5 6.28 -10.03 18.56
CA LEU A 5 6.12 -8.79 17.81
C LEU A 5 6.18 -9.04 16.29
N GLU A 6 7.11 -9.85 15.81
CA GLU A 6 7.17 -10.24 14.39
C GLU A 6 5.90 -10.96 13.96
N LYS A 7 5.39 -11.88 14.79
CA LYS A 7 4.13 -12.57 14.49
C LYS A 7 2.92 -11.62 14.49
N ALA A 8 2.88 -10.64 15.40
CA ALA A 8 1.80 -9.65 15.44
C ALA A 8 1.83 -8.74 14.21
N LYS A 9 3.03 -8.32 13.78
CA LYS A 9 3.25 -7.55 12.55
C LYS A 9 2.78 -8.32 11.31
N ASP A 10 3.17 -9.59 11.18
CA ASP A 10 2.72 -10.47 10.10
C ASP A 10 1.19 -10.64 10.08
N LEU A 11 0.57 -10.80 11.25
CA LEU A 11 -0.88 -10.92 11.38
C LEU A 11 -1.59 -9.62 10.98
N GLY A 12 -1.04 -8.45 11.34
CA GLY A 12 -1.57 -7.16 10.91
C GLY A 12 -1.56 -7.01 9.39
N VAL A 13 -0.44 -7.35 8.75
CA VAL A 13 -0.31 -7.32 7.28
C VAL A 13 -1.29 -8.29 6.62
N LYS A 14 -1.37 -9.54 7.11
CA LYS A 14 -2.27 -10.56 6.58
C LYS A 14 -3.74 -10.17 6.75
N GLY A 15 -4.11 -9.73 7.95
CA GLY A 15 -5.48 -9.31 8.27
C GLY A 15 -5.93 -8.12 7.42
N ALA A 16 -5.07 -7.15 7.16
CA ALA A 16 -5.39 -6.04 6.26
C ALA A 16 -5.58 -6.48 4.80
N LYS A 17 -4.74 -7.41 4.30
CA LYS A 17 -4.92 -7.99 2.96
C LYS A 17 -6.24 -8.76 2.85
N GLU A 18 -6.55 -9.59 3.84
CA GLU A 18 -7.80 -10.34 3.91
C GLU A 18 -9.01 -9.41 4.00
N PHE A 19 -8.94 -8.36 4.82
CA PHE A 19 -9.96 -7.32 4.89
C PHE A 19 -10.24 -6.68 3.53
N VAL A 20 -9.20 -6.30 2.77
CA VAL A 20 -9.38 -5.74 1.43
C VAL A 20 -9.99 -6.77 0.47
N THR A 21 -9.53 -8.02 0.49
CA THR A 21 -10.10 -9.09 -0.35
C THR A 21 -11.57 -9.37 -0.04
N LEU A 22 -11.96 -9.42 1.24
CA LEU A 22 -13.33 -9.67 1.66
C LEU A 22 -14.25 -8.50 1.32
N ASN A 23 -13.81 -7.26 1.53
CA ASN A 23 -14.61 -6.08 1.22
C ASN A 23 -14.72 -5.79 -0.29
N ALA A 24 -13.69 -6.10 -1.08
CA ALA A 24 -13.75 -5.99 -2.54
C ALA A 24 -14.81 -6.91 -3.17
N ASN A 25 -15.19 -8.00 -2.49
CA ASN A 25 -16.23 -8.93 -2.95
C ASN A 25 -17.65 -8.61 -2.43
N ASN A 26 -17.82 -7.67 -1.50
CA ASN A 26 -19.14 -7.30 -0.97
C ASN A 26 -19.81 -6.12 -1.69
N VAL A 27 -19.14 -5.50 -2.67
CA VAL A 27 -19.69 -4.35 -3.42
C VAL A 27 -20.75 -4.77 -4.47
N SER A 28 -20.99 -6.06 -4.65
CA SER A 28 -21.97 -6.57 -5.63
C SER A 28 -23.35 -6.90 -5.06
N PHE A 29 -23.64 -6.69 -3.75
CA PHE A 29 -24.89 -7.20 -3.18
C PHE A 29 -25.56 -6.39 -2.06
N SER A 30 -25.66 -5.07 -2.17
CA SER A 30 -26.76 -4.32 -1.51
C SER A 30 -26.68 -2.83 -1.84
N GLY A 31 -27.72 -2.30 -2.48
CA GLY A 31 -27.88 -0.86 -2.67
C GLY A 31 -27.94 -0.14 -1.33
N GLY A 32 -26.94 0.72 -1.08
CA GLY A 32 -26.95 1.64 0.05
C GLY A 32 -25.74 1.54 0.97
N ASP A 33 -24.53 1.77 0.46
CA ASP A 33 -23.59 2.70 1.08
C ASP A 33 -22.39 2.91 0.16
N GLN A 34 -22.09 4.17 -0.17
CA GLN A 34 -20.91 4.59 -0.94
C GLN A 34 -19.65 4.52 -0.06
N GLY A 35 -19.43 3.39 0.62
CA GLY A 35 -18.22 3.15 1.39
C GLY A 35 -17.01 3.13 0.45
N GLY A 36 -16.04 4.01 0.69
CA GLY A 36 -14.83 4.13 -0.13
C GLY A 36 -14.13 2.77 -0.34
N VAL A 37 -13.60 2.55 -1.54
CA VAL A 37 -12.94 1.28 -1.88
C VAL A 37 -11.57 1.22 -1.21
N TYR A 38 -11.41 0.32 -0.24
CA TYR A 38 -10.13 0.05 0.40
C TYR A 38 -9.20 -0.72 -0.54
N LYS A 39 -7.92 -0.34 -0.53
CA LYS A 39 -6.86 -0.93 -1.35
C LYS A 39 -5.56 -0.99 -0.55
N THR A 40 -4.65 -1.86 -0.96
CA THR A 40 -3.30 -1.93 -0.40
C THR A 40 -2.23 -1.67 -1.46
N LEU A 41 -1.15 -0.99 -1.09
CA LEU A 41 0.04 -0.81 -1.92
C LEU A 41 1.30 -1.11 -1.12
N ASP A 42 2.20 -1.90 -1.69
CA ASP A 42 3.52 -2.13 -1.12
C ASP A 42 4.49 -1.02 -1.54
N ILE A 43 5.22 -0.44 -0.59
CA ILE A 43 6.12 0.71 -0.82
C ILE A 43 7.47 0.52 -0.13
N SER A 44 8.51 1.17 -0.66
CA SER A 44 9.82 1.26 -0.01
C SER A 44 9.86 2.40 1.01
N GLN A 45 10.91 2.41 1.85
CA GLN A 45 11.13 3.46 2.85
C GLN A 45 11.23 4.85 2.21
N SER A 46 11.96 4.97 1.09
CA SER A 46 12.15 6.26 0.40
C SER A 46 10.82 6.80 -0.15
N ILE A 47 9.93 5.92 -0.60
CA ILE A 47 8.58 6.29 -1.03
C ILE A 47 7.76 6.75 0.18
N LEU A 48 7.82 6.02 1.29
CA LEU A 48 7.12 6.40 2.53
C LEU A 48 7.53 7.79 3.03
N GLU A 49 8.83 8.07 3.11
CA GLU A 49 9.34 9.38 3.51
C GLU A 49 8.83 10.49 2.58
N ASN A 50 8.81 10.24 1.27
CA ASN A 50 8.29 11.21 0.31
C ASN A 50 6.77 11.45 0.44
N ILE A 51 5.99 10.45 0.84
CA ILE A 51 4.57 10.61 1.18
C ILE A 51 4.42 11.47 2.43
N LEU A 52 5.13 11.14 3.50
CA LEU A 52 5.03 11.86 4.79
C LEU A 52 5.49 13.32 4.68
N LEU A 53 6.46 13.60 3.82
CA LEU A 53 6.92 14.97 3.51
C LEU A 53 6.00 15.70 2.51
N GLY A 54 4.92 15.08 2.04
CA GLY A 54 3.98 15.68 1.09
C GLY A 54 4.54 15.90 -0.30
N LYS A 55 5.63 15.21 -0.66
CA LYS A 55 6.28 15.27 -1.99
C LYS A 55 5.57 14.39 -3.02
N ILE A 56 4.80 13.39 -2.57
CA ILE A 56 3.92 12.55 -3.41
C ILE A 56 2.47 12.86 -3.01
N ARG A 57 1.71 13.48 -3.91
CA ARG A 57 0.32 13.89 -3.67
C ARG A 57 -0.70 13.26 -4.64
N ARG A 58 -0.22 12.54 -5.66
CA ARG A 58 -1.06 11.89 -6.68
C ARG A 58 -0.77 10.40 -6.71
N LEU A 59 -1.82 9.59 -6.87
CA LEU A 59 -1.70 8.14 -6.92
C LEU A 59 -0.83 7.67 -8.10
N ASP A 60 -0.97 8.26 -9.29
CA ASP A 60 -0.18 7.88 -10.47
C ASP A 60 1.32 8.07 -10.23
N ASN A 61 1.70 9.17 -9.54
CA ASN A 61 3.09 9.43 -9.17
C ASN A 61 3.61 8.43 -8.14
N LEU A 62 2.75 7.98 -7.22
CA LEU A 62 3.08 6.93 -6.26
C LEU A 62 3.32 5.60 -6.99
N GLN A 63 2.40 5.19 -7.87
CA GLN A 63 2.49 3.95 -8.64
C GLN A 63 3.76 3.91 -9.50
N LYS A 64 4.05 5.00 -10.22
CA LYS A 64 5.27 5.11 -11.02
C LYS A 64 6.54 4.94 -10.17
N LYS A 65 6.59 5.52 -8.96
CA LYS A 65 7.74 5.35 -8.07
C LYS A 65 7.89 3.92 -7.56
N ILE A 66 6.79 3.21 -7.35
CA ILE A 66 6.81 1.78 -6.98
C ILE A 66 7.38 0.95 -8.15
N GLU A 67 6.94 1.23 -9.38
CA GLU A 67 7.48 0.59 -10.59
C GLU A 67 8.97 0.85 -10.76
N ASP A 68 9.41 2.11 -10.60
CA ASP A 68 10.82 2.49 -10.64
C ASP A 68 11.64 1.73 -9.59
N GLN A 69 11.10 1.58 -8.37
CA GLN A 69 11.76 0.83 -7.30
C GLN A 69 11.86 -0.67 -7.62
N ASN A 70 10.78 -1.28 -8.12
CA ASN A 70 10.81 -2.69 -8.55
C ASN A 70 11.87 -2.91 -9.63
N ARG A 71 11.98 -2.00 -10.60
CA ARG A 71 13.02 -2.05 -11.64
C ARG A 71 14.43 -1.95 -11.05
N ILE A 72 14.65 -1.10 -10.04
CA ILE A 72 15.93 -0.99 -9.33
C ILE A 72 16.26 -2.30 -8.60
N ASP A 73 15.27 -2.88 -7.92
CA ASP A 73 15.43 -4.14 -7.18
C ASP A 73 15.80 -5.29 -8.14
N ASP A 74 15.11 -5.39 -9.28
CA ASP A 74 15.41 -6.37 -10.32
C ASP A 74 16.82 -6.19 -10.90
N GLN A 75 17.21 -4.95 -11.19
CA GLN A 75 18.57 -4.66 -11.69
C GLN A 75 19.64 -5.00 -10.65
N THR A 76 19.35 -4.79 -9.37
CA THR A 76 20.26 -5.12 -8.27
C THR A 76 20.40 -6.63 -8.16
N TYR A 77 19.28 -7.36 -8.18
CA TYR A 77 19.24 -8.81 -8.18
C TYR A 77 20.06 -9.38 -9.35
N MET A 78 19.83 -8.92 -10.59
CA MET A 78 20.54 -9.43 -11.77
C MET A 78 22.06 -9.17 -11.73
N LYS A 79 22.50 -8.14 -11.00
CA LYS A 79 23.93 -7.83 -10.81
C LYS A 79 24.55 -8.53 -9.61
N SER A 80 23.73 -9.08 -8.71
CA SER A 80 24.16 -9.72 -7.48
C SER A 80 23.99 -11.24 -7.58
N ASN A 81 24.96 -12.03 -7.11
CA ASN A 81 24.75 -13.47 -6.94
C ASN A 81 23.93 -13.79 -5.66
N GLN A 82 23.00 -12.91 -5.29
CA GLN A 82 22.18 -13.03 -4.09
C GLN A 82 20.73 -13.32 -4.45
N SER A 83 19.98 -13.90 -3.51
CA SER A 83 18.54 -14.10 -3.66
C SER A 83 17.83 -12.75 -3.80
N TYR A 84 16.77 -12.73 -4.63
CA TYR A 84 15.93 -11.54 -4.78
C TYR A 84 15.36 -11.13 -3.42
N LYS A 85 15.51 -9.84 -3.09
CA LYS A 85 14.92 -9.23 -1.90
C LYS A 85 14.26 -7.93 -2.31
N SER A 86 12.93 -7.88 -2.21
CA SER A 86 12.18 -6.64 -2.44
C SER A 86 12.55 -5.61 -1.37
N SER A 87 12.74 -4.36 -1.81
CA SER A 87 12.92 -3.20 -0.94
C SER A 87 11.58 -2.61 -0.45
N LEU A 88 10.46 -3.10 -0.98
CA LEU A 88 9.12 -2.67 -0.60
C LEU A 88 8.75 -3.26 0.77
N ASN A 89 9.33 -2.74 1.85
CA ASN A 89 9.17 -3.28 3.21
C ASN A 89 7.98 -2.71 3.98
N TYR A 90 7.14 -1.88 3.35
CA TYR A 90 5.95 -1.32 3.98
C TYR A 90 4.72 -1.62 3.13
N MET A 91 3.56 -1.66 3.78
CA MET A 91 2.27 -1.76 3.11
C MET A 91 1.38 -0.61 3.55
N LEU A 92 0.89 0.16 2.59
CA LEU A 92 -0.15 1.16 2.79
C LEU A 92 -1.52 0.49 2.70
N LEU A 93 -2.38 0.76 3.66
CA LEU A 93 -3.83 0.62 3.52
C LEU A 93 -4.40 2.01 3.26
N TYR A 94 -5.16 2.17 2.18
CA TYR A 94 -5.76 3.42 1.80
C TYR A 94 -7.17 3.20 1.25
N LYS A 95 -8.01 4.24 1.31
CA LYS A 95 -9.33 4.24 0.68
C LYS A 95 -9.43 5.37 -0.35
N SER A 96 -10.21 5.13 -1.39
CA SER A 96 -10.63 6.17 -2.33
C SER A 96 -11.97 6.73 -1.89
N GLN A 97 -12.11 8.05 -1.92
CA GLN A 97 -13.34 8.76 -1.58
C GLN A 97 -13.48 9.96 -2.51
N TYR A 98 -14.67 10.17 -3.06
CA TYR A 98 -14.96 11.37 -3.85
C TYR A 98 -15.00 12.61 -2.94
N ASP A 99 -14.28 13.66 -3.32
CA ASP A 99 -14.33 14.96 -2.64
C ASP A 99 -14.98 15.99 -3.56
N GLU A 100 -16.21 16.38 -3.20
CA GLU A 100 -17.03 17.34 -3.94
C GLU A 100 -16.36 18.72 -4.10
N LYS A 101 -15.46 19.11 -3.19
CA LYS A 101 -14.80 20.42 -3.23
C LYS A 101 -13.79 20.52 -4.37
N ILE A 102 -13.16 19.41 -4.72
CA ILE A 102 -12.20 19.32 -5.81
C ILE A 102 -12.80 18.65 -7.06
N GLY A 103 -13.97 18.01 -6.92
CA GLY A 103 -14.67 17.34 -8.01
C GLY A 103 -13.99 16.06 -8.49
N ASP A 104 -13.17 15.42 -7.63
CA ASP A 104 -12.32 14.28 -7.97
C ASP A 104 -12.16 13.32 -6.77
N ASP A 105 -11.65 12.12 -7.02
CA ASP A 105 -11.35 11.15 -5.98
C ASP A 105 -10.06 11.51 -5.23
N ILE A 106 -10.15 11.58 -3.90
CA ILE A 106 -9.00 11.63 -3.01
C ILE A 106 -8.65 10.23 -2.49
N TYR A 107 -7.35 10.03 -2.23
CA TYR A 107 -6.83 8.79 -1.66
C TYR A 107 -6.36 9.07 -0.23
N ILE A 108 -7.05 8.49 0.73
CA ILE A 108 -6.80 8.69 2.15
C ILE A 108 -6.02 7.48 2.67
N ILE A 109 -4.82 7.72 3.20
CA ILE A 109 -4.03 6.68 3.87
C ILE A 109 -4.63 6.44 5.25
N GLU A 110 -5.08 5.22 5.50
CA GLU A 110 -5.71 4.80 6.76
C GLU A 110 -4.68 4.24 7.73
N THR A 111 -3.77 3.38 7.24
CA THR A 111 -2.76 2.74 8.09
C THR A 111 -1.53 2.35 7.27
N ILE A 112 -0.38 2.35 7.92
CA ILE A 112 0.91 1.92 7.36
C ILE A 112 1.39 0.73 8.18
N PHE A 113 1.69 -0.37 7.52
CA PHE A 113 2.22 -1.58 8.13
C PHE A 113 3.70 -1.76 7.76
N ILE A 114 4.48 -2.24 8.72
CA ILE A 114 5.87 -2.68 8.49
C ILE A 114 5.81 -4.17 8.12
N LYS A 115 6.59 -4.60 7.12
CA LYS A 115 6.72 -6.01 6.68
C LYS A 115 8.05 -6.63 7.09
#